data_AF-A0A3A8ZBR5-F1
#
_entry.id   AF-A0A3A8ZBR5-F1
#
_cell.length_a   1.000
_cell.length_b   1.000
_cell.length_c   1.000
_cell.angle_alpha   90.00
_cell.angle_beta   90.00
_cell.angle_gamma   90.00
#
_symmetry.space_group_name_H-M   'P 1'
#
loop_
_entity.id
_entity.type
_entity.pdbx_description
1 polymer ?
#
loop_
_entity_poly.entity_id
_entity_poly.type
_entity_poly.pdbx_seq_one_letter_code
_entity_poly.pdbx_strand_id
1 'polypeptide(L)'
;MENELLYYDDDEKWSHALLLYDAVLKEICTKLEILNNEFKLAHQYNPIEHITSRIKSASSIARKIRLKQKELTVENIIRYVNDVAGVRIICSFTSDIYRIAAAISNQNDVTVLKVKDYIAHPKANGYMSYHMIVSIPIFLSDDMIDTKVEIQIRTIAMDFWASLEHKIYYKFEGKAPEGIRDELKECAQIISFLDQKMLSINEDVNRYHENFNGGSTMPSNVTVYENENTDPKVPDSLKSLFGTIVTE
;
A
#
# COMPACT_ATOMS: atom_id res chain seq x y z
N MET A 1 -9.01 -30.36 -33.07
CA MET A 1 -9.46 -31.37 -32.09
C MET A 1 -8.57 -31.44 -30.85
N GLU A 2 -7.38 -32.04 -30.83
CA GLU A 2 -6.56 -32.06 -29.57
C GLU A 2 -6.19 -30.67 -29.06
N ASN A 3 -5.79 -29.76 -29.97
CA ASN A 3 -5.43 -28.38 -29.62
C ASN A 3 -6.63 -27.49 -29.26
N GLU A 4 -7.86 -27.89 -29.60
CA GLU A 4 -9.09 -27.18 -29.22
C GLU A 4 -9.59 -27.62 -27.84
N LEU A 5 -9.49 -28.91 -27.50
CA LEU A 5 -9.83 -29.40 -26.16
C LEU A 5 -8.89 -28.86 -25.08
N LEU A 6 -7.58 -28.78 -25.38
CA LEU A 6 -6.60 -28.18 -24.47
C LEU A 6 -6.86 -26.69 -24.21
N TYR A 7 -7.32 -25.96 -25.23
CA TYR A 7 -7.66 -24.54 -25.10
C TYR A 7 -8.92 -24.31 -24.26
N TYR A 8 -9.92 -25.19 -24.42
CA TYR A 8 -11.18 -25.13 -23.67
C TYR A 8 -10.96 -25.37 -22.16
N ASP A 9 -10.07 -26.31 -21.80
CA ASP A 9 -9.70 -26.62 -20.42
C ASP A 9 -8.97 -25.44 -19.74
N ASP A 10 -8.07 -24.75 -20.45
CA ASP A 10 -7.36 -23.60 -19.91
C ASP A 10 -8.25 -22.36 -19.73
N ASP A 11 -9.20 -22.12 -20.63
CA ASP A 11 -10.18 -21.03 -20.51
C ASP A 11 -11.14 -21.25 -19.32
N GLU A 12 -11.56 -22.50 -19.09
CA GLU A 12 -12.40 -22.87 -17.94
C GLU A 12 -11.63 -22.74 -16.62
N LYS A 13 -10.40 -23.25 -16.55
CA LYS A 13 -9.50 -23.08 -15.39
C LYS A 13 -9.24 -21.60 -15.09
N TRP A 14 -9.02 -20.80 -16.12
CA TRP A 14 -8.79 -19.36 -15.93
C TRP A 14 -10.04 -18.65 -15.41
N SER A 15 -11.22 -19.00 -15.93
CA SER A 15 -12.50 -18.49 -15.45
C SER A 15 -12.74 -18.85 -13.98
N HIS A 16 -12.42 -20.09 -13.60
CA HIS A 16 -12.48 -20.54 -12.21
C HIS A 16 -11.49 -19.79 -11.32
N ALA A 17 -10.24 -19.58 -11.77
CA ALA A 17 -9.26 -18.78 -11.02
C ALA A 17 -9.72 -17.34 -10.83
N LEU A 18 -10.31 -16.71 -11.86
CA LEU A 18 -10.87 -15.37 -11.77
C LEU A 18 -12.03 -15.27 -10.77
N LEU A 19 -12.91 -16.28 -10.72
CA LEU A 19 -13.97 -16.38 -9.73
C LEU A 19 -13.38 -16.36 -8.31
N LEU A 20 -12.35 -17.17 -8.04
CA LEU A 20 -11.67 -17.21 -6.75
C LEU A 20 -11.02 -15.86 -6.40
N TYR A 21 -10.36 -15.20 -7.36
CA TYR A 21 -9.76 -13.89 -7.13
C TYR A 21 -10.79 -12.79 -6.88
N ASP A 22 -11.96 -12.83 -7.53
CA ASP A 22 -13.06 -11.91 -7.24
C ASP A 22 -13.66 -12.18 -5.85
N ALA A 23 -13.86 -13.45 -5.49
CA ALA A 23 -14.37 -13.86 -4.19
C ALA A 23 -13.45 -13.42 -3.05
N VAL A 24 -12.14 -13.68 -3.13
CA VAL A 24 -11.18 -13.25 -2.10
C VAL A 24 -11.12 -11.74 -1.97
N LEU A 25 -11.26 -11.01 -3.07
CA LEU A 25 -11.32 -9.55 -3.02
C LEU A 25 -12.57 -9.05 -2.30
N LYS A 26 -13.73 -9.68 -2.53
CA LYS A 26 -14.96 -9.33 -1.79
C LYS A 26 -14.80 -9.59 -0.29
N GLU A 27 -14.33 -10.78 0.09
CA GLU A 27 -14.16 -11.14 1.51
C GLU A 27 -13.19 -10.19 2.23
N ILE A 28 -12.02 -9.93 1.66
CA ILE A 28 -11.05 -9.04 2.28
C ILE A 28 -11.58 -7.59 2.31
N CYS A 29 -12.28 -7.12 1.28
CA CYS A 29 -12.88 -5.78 1.31
C CYS A 29 -13.90 -5.66 2.44
N THR A 30 -14.77 -6.65 2.63
CA THR A 30 -15.73 -6.66 3.74
C THR A 30 -15.03 -6.67 5.10
N LYS A 31 -13.97 -7.49 5.28
CA LYS A 31 -13.17 -7.49 6.51
C LYS A 31 -12.57 -6.11 6.80
N LEU A 32 -12.03 -5.45 5.77
CA LEU A 32 -11.44 -4.12 5.91
C LEU A 32 -12.48 -3.03 6.17
N GLU A 33 -13.66 -3.12 5.58
CA GLU A 33 -14.79 -2.22 5.86
C GLU A 33 -15.28 -2.36 7.30
N ILE A 34 -15.37 -3.59 7.82
CA ILE A 34 -15.70 -3.85 9.22
C ILE A 34 -14.65 -3.22 10.14
N LEU A 35 -13.37 -3.45 9.88
CA LEU A 35 -12.29 -2.81 10.65
C LEU A 35 -12.37 -1.28 10.60
N ASN A 36 -12.61 -0.71 9.42
CA ASN A 36 -12.79 0.74 9.24
C ASN A 36 -13.95 1.28 10.10
N ASN A 37 -15.07 0.58 10.13
CA ASN A 37 -16.24 0.97 10.93
C ASN A 37 -15.99 0.79 12.44
N GLU A 38 -15.30 -0.28 12.85
CA GLU A 38 -14.90 -0.51 14.23
C GLU A 38 -13.97 0.62 14.72
N PHE A 39 -12.97 1.00 13.94
CA PHE A 39 -12.08 2.10 14.29
C PHE A 39 -12.83 3.42 14.47
N LYS A 40 -13.78 3.74 13.58
CA LYS A 40 -14.64 4.93 13.70
C LYS A 40 -15.51 4.96 14.94
N LEU A 41 -15.95 3.79 15.41
CA LEU A 41 -16.80 3.68 16.61
C LEU A 41 -15.98 3.73 17.89
N ALA A 42 -14.86 3.02 17.93
CA ALA A 42 -14.03 2.88 19.13
C ALA A 42 -13.11 4.10 19.35
N HIS A 43 -12.75 4.84 18.30
CA HIS A 43 -11.80 5.94 18.35
C HIS A 43 -12.39 7.20 17.73
N GLN A 44 -11.97 8.37 18.20
CA GLN A 44 -12.34 9.67 17.59
C GLN A 44 -11.65 9.91 16.23
N TYR A 45 -10.83 8.96 15.78
CA TYR A 45 -9.98 9.08 14.60
C TYR A 45 -10.07 7.82 13.74
N ASN A 46 -10.25 8.01 12.44
CA ASN A 46 -10.33 6.93 11.47
C ASN A 46 -8.98 6.74 10.76
N PRO A 47 -8.29 5.60 10.93
CA PRO A 47 -6.98 5.37 10.31
C PRO A 47 -7.04 5.11 8.79
N ILE A 48 -8.20 4.75 8.24
CA ILE A 48 -8.35 4.39 6.81
C ILE A 48 -9.07 5.51 6.05
N GLU A 49 -8.37 6.12 5.10
CA GLU A 49 -8.92 7.14 4.21
C GLU A 49 -9.67 6.52 3.03
N HIS A 50 -9.05 5.53 2.39
CA HIS A 50 -9.61 4.91 1.19
C HIS A 50 -9.09 3.49 0.97
N ILE A 51 -9.95 2.61 0.45
CA ILE A 51 -9.62 1.25 0.06
C ILE A 51 -9.91 1.09 -1.43
N THR A 52 -8.96 0.55 -2.19
CA THR A 52 -9.19 0.12 -3.57
C THR A 52 -8.83 -1.35 -3.73
N SER A 53 -9.59 -2.07 -4.54
CA SER A 53 -9.28 -3.43 -4.96
C SER A 53 -9.20 -3.50 -6.47
N ARG A 54 -8.44 -4.46 -6.99
CA ARG A 54 -8.39 -4.75 -8.42
C ARG A 54 -7.93 -6.18 -8.68
N ILE A 55 -8.34 -6.69 -9.82
CA ILE A 55 -7.73 -7.86 -10.46
C ILE A 55 -6.70 -7.37 -11.48
N LYS A 56 -5.53 -8.01 -11.50
CA LYS A 56 -4.46 -7.69 -12.43
C LYS A 56 -4.85 -8.04 -13.87
N SER A 57 -4.51 -7.17 -14.82
CA SER A 57 -4.77 -7.45 -16.24
C SER A 57 -4.01 -8.69 -16.74
N ALA A 58 -4.62 -9.46 -17.64
CA ALA A 58 -4.00 -10.64 -18.26
C ALA A 58 -2.63 -10.31 -18.88
N SER A 59 -2.50 -9.17 -19.57
CA SER A 59 -1.24 -8.69 -20.13
C SER A 59 -0.14 -8.50 -19.07
N SER A 60 -0.49 -7.98 -17.90
CA SER A 60 0.45 -7.77 -16.80
C SER A 60 0.81 -9.07 -16.08
N ILE A 61 -0.13 -10.03 -16.01
CA ILE A 61 0.12 -11.38 -15.48
C ILE A 61 1.10 -12.13 -16.40
N ALA A 62 0.82 -12.16 -17.71
CA ALA A 62 1.68 -12.81 -18.69
C ALA A 62 3.11 -12.24 -18.68
N ARG A 63 3.24 -10.91 -18.57
CA ARG A 63 4.54 -10.25 -18.42
C ARG A 63 5.28 -10.72 -17.17
N LYS A 64 4.61 -10.85 -16.01
CA LYS A 64 5.25 -11.33 -14.77
C LYS A 64 5.71 -12.78 -14.87
N ILE A 65 4.91 -13.64 -15.50
CA ILE A 65 5.26 -15.06 -15.72
C ILE A 65 6.49 -15.18 -16.62
N ARG A 66 6.53 -14.43 -17.73
CA ARG A 66 7.69 -14.38 -18.63
C ARG A 66 8.96 -13.89 -17.92
N LEU A 67 8.87 -12.83 -17.10
CA LEU A 67 10.00 -12.34 -16.30
C LEU A 67 10.52 -13.37 -15.29
N LYS A 68 9.66 -14.28 -14.84
CA LYS A 68 10.02 -15.40 -13.95
C LYS A 68 10.52 -16.63 -14.72
N GLN A 69 10.62 -16.56 -16.04
CA GLN A 69 11.02 -17.66 -16.92
C GLN A 69 10.17 -18.92 -16.69
N LYS A 70 8.86 -18.74 -16.54
CA LYS A 70 7.88 -19.82 -16.40
C LYS A 70 6.96 -19.86 -17.62
N GLU A 71 6.41 -21.04 -17.88
CA GLU A 71 5.38 -21.23 -18.90
C GLU A 71 4.08 -20.53 -18.48
N LEU A 72 3.36 -20.00 -19.46
CA LEU A 72 2.09 -19.30 -19.25
C LEU A 72 0.96 -20.31 -19.10
N THR A 73 0.82 -20.87 -17.90
CA THR A 73 -0.28 -21.76 -17.50
C THR A 73 -0.99 -21.21 -16.27
N VAL A 74 -2.25 -21.59 -16.06
CA VAL A 74 -3.06 -21.13 -14.92
C VAL A 74 -2.41 -21.54 -13.59
N GLU A 75 -1.87 -22.75 -13.50
CA GLU A 75 -1.21 -23.28 -12.31
C GLU A 75 0.04 -22.46 -11.97
N ASN A 76 0.83 -22.08 -12.98
CA ASN A 76 1.99 -21.22 -12.79
C ASN A 76 1.59 -19.81 -12.35
N ILE A 77 0.47 -19.28 -12.86
CA ILE A 77 -0.07 -17.98 -12.42
C ILE A 77 -0.42 -18.03 -10.93
N ILE A 78 -1.25 -18.99 -10.51
CA ILE A 78 -1.66 -19.17 -9.10
C ILE A 78 -0.45 -19.38 -8.18
N ARG A 79 0.53 -20.15 -8.65
CA ARG A 79 1.71 -20.48 -7.85
C ARG A 79 2.67 -19.30 -7.69
N TYR A 80 2.97 -18.57 -8.77
CA TYR A 80 4.11 -17.65 -8.81
C TYR A 80 3.74 -16.16 -8.86
N VAL A 81 2.48 -15.79 -9.14
CA VAL A 81 2.01 -14.41 -9.21
C VAL A 81 1.15 -14.12 -7.97
N ASN A 82 1.75 -13.48 -6.97
CA ASN A 82 1.07 -13.24 -5.68
C ASN A 82 0.12 -12.03 -5.69
N ASP A 83 0.15 -11.20 -6.73
CA ASP A 83 -0.62 -9.95 -6.84
C ASP A 83 -1.64 -10.00 -7.99
N VAL A 84 -2.24 -11.16 -8.24
CA VAL A 84 -3.38 -11.27 -9.18
C VAL A 84 -4.59 -10.55 -8.59
N ALA A 85 -4.99 -10.91 -7.37
CA ALA A 85 -5.85 -10.10 -6.51
C ALA A 85 -4.99 -9.11 -5.71
N GLY A 86 -5.32 -7.83 -5.79
CA GLY A 86 -4.61 -6.78 -5.07
C GLY A 86 -5.56 -5.80 -4.39
N VAL A 87 -5.29 -5.50 -3.12
CA VAL A 87 -5.95 -4.46 -2.35
C VAL A 87 -4.94 -3.38 -1.99
N ARG A 88 -5.37 -2.13 -2.01
CA ARG A 88 -4.59 -1.00 -1.54
C ARG A 88 -5.38 -0.23 -0.49
N ILE A 89 -4.76 -0.03 0.66
CA ILE A 89 -5.31 0.71 1.79
C ILE A 89 -4.47 1.98 1.95
N ILE A 90 -5.14 3.13 1.86
CA ILE A 90 -4.54 4.44 2.12
C ILE A 90 -4.91 4.86 3.53
N CYS A 91 -3.89 5.14 4.33
CA CYS A 91 -3.99 5.58 5.71
C CYS A 91 -3.55 7.03 5.83
N SER A 92 -3.96 7.72 6.88
CA SER A 92 -3.53 9.11 7.10
C SER A 92 -2.09 9.16 7.60
N PHE A 93 -1.67 8.24 8.47
CA PHE A 93 -0.32 8.21 9.04
C PHE A 93 0.40 6.87 8.89
N THR A 94 1.74 6.93 8.97
CA THR A 94 2.60 5.73 8.93
C THR A 94 2.36 4.80 10.14
N SER A 95 2.01 5.32 11.32
CA SER A 95 1.67 4.49 12.50
C SER A 95 0.43 3.62 12.26
N ASP A 96 -0.57 4.13 11.55
CA ASP A 96 -1.81 3.43 11.23
C ASP A 96 -1.60 2.25 10.28
N ILE A 97 -0.58 2.33 9.42
CA ILE A 97 -0.19 1.23 8.53
C ILE A 97 0.06 -0.04 9.32
N TYR A 98 0.87 0.06 10.39
CA TYR A 98 1.22 -1.08 11.23
C TYR A 98 0.04 -1.56 12.08
N ARG A 99 -0.81 -0.63 12.55
CA ARG A 99 -2.03 -0.99 13.30
C ARG A 99 -2.99 -1.81 12.44
N ILE A 100 -3.24 -1.38 11.20
CA ILE A 100 -4.10 -2.09 10.25
C ILE A 100 -3.47 -3.42 9.85
N ALA A 101 -2.17 -3.45 9.57
CA ALA A 101 -1.47 -4.69 9.24
C ALA A 101 -1.58 -5.73 10.37
N ALA A 102 -1.42 -5.30 11.62
CA ALA A 102 -1.60 -6.16 12.79
C ALA A 102 -3.05 -6.63 12.94
N ALA A 103 -4.03 -5.74 12.78
CA ALA A 103 -5.44 -6.08 12.86
C ALA A 103 -5.86 -7.13 11.81
N ILE A 104 -5.35 -7.01 10.57
CA ILE A 104 -5.57 -8.01 9.52
C ILE A 104 -4.90 -9.34 9.88
N SER A 105 -3.64 -9.29 10.35
CA SER A 105 -2.84 -10.49 10.66
C SER A 105 -3.37 -11.28 11.86
N ASN A 106 -4.13 -10.62 12.75
CA ASN A 106 -4.72 -11.24 13.94
C ASN A 106 -6.06 -11.93 13.67
N GLN A 107 -6.62 -11.84 12.45
CA GLN A 107 -7.86 -12.56 12.11
C GLN A 107 -7.57 -14.06 11.95
N ASN A 108 -8.40 -14.89 12.58
CA ASN A 108 -8.16 -16.35 12.67
C ASN A 108 -8.15 -17.07 11.30
N ASP A 109 -8.83 -16.51 10.31
CA ASP A 109 -8.96 -17.05 8.95
C ASP A 109 -8.01 -16.38 7.95
N VAL A 110 -7.09 -15.53 8.41
CA VAL A 110 -6.11 -14.86 7.55
C VAL A 110 -4.72 -15.44 7.84
N THR A 111 -4.11 -16.07 6.83
CA THR A 111 -2.73 -16.57 6.93
C THR A 111 -1.76 -15.62 6.25
N VAL A 112 -0.83 -15.03 6.99
CA VAL A 112 0.22 -14.16 6.42
C VAL A 112 1.32 -15.03 5.78
N LEU A 113 1.41 -14.98 4.45
CA LEU A 113 2.40 -15.76 3.69
C LEU A 113 3.74 -15.03 3.57
N LYS A 114 3.72 -13.71 3.41
CA LYS A 114 4.93 -12.90 3.26
C LYS A 114 4.69 -11.42 3.56
N VAL A 115 5.60 -10.80 4.28
CA VAL A 115 5.66 -9.34 4.48
C VAL A 115 6.88 -8.77 3.74
N LYS A 116 6.72 -7.59 3.13
CA LYS A 116 7.80 -6.76 2.60
C LYS A 116 7.60 -5.34 3.09
N ASP A 117 8.41 -4.94 4.05
CA ASP A 117 8.34 -3.62 4.65
C ASP A 117 9.31 -2.66 3.93
N TYR A 118 8.80 -1.94 2.92
CA TYR A 118 9.56 -0.90 2.24
C TYR A 118 9.46 0.46 2.93
N ILE A 119 8.80 0.54 4.09
CA ILE A 119 8.83 1.75 4.93
C ILE A 119 10.11 1.70 5.76
N ALA A 120 10.36 0.58 6.45
CA ALA A 120 11.59 0.35 7.19
C ALA A 120 12.81 0.20 6.27
N HIS A 121 12.64 -0.42 5.09
CA HIS A 121 13.70 -0.63 4.11
C HIS A 121 13.28 -0.17 2.71
N PRO A 122 13.26 1.15 2.43
CA PRO A 122 12.90 1.68 1.13
C PRO A 122 13.76 1.11 0.00
N LYS A 123 13.18 1.02 -1.20
CA LYS A 123 13.95 0.61 -2.38
C LYS A 123 14.94 1.72 -2.79
N ALA A 124 15.94 1.34 -3.59
CA ALA A 124 16.96 2.28 -4.07
C ALA A 124 16.40 3.50 -4.82
N ASN A 125 15.23 3.36 -5.48
CA ASN A 125 14.54 4.44 -6.18
C ASN A 125 13.68 5.33 -5.26
N GLY A 126 13.67 5.10 -3.94
CA GLY A 126 12.85 5.85 -2.99
C GLY A 126 11.44 5.28 -2.76
N TYR A 127 11.09 4.16 -3.38
CA TYR A 127 9.77 3.56 -3.21
C TYR A 127 9.56 3.06 -1.77
N MET A 128 8.46 3.51 -1.16
CA MET A 128 7.98 3.12 0.16
C MET A 128 6.54 2.61 0.09
N SER A 129 6.25 1.54 0.84
CA SER A 129 4.93 0.94 1.04
C SER A 129 5.09 -0.28 1.96
N TYR A 130 4.05 -0.62 2.72
CA TYR A 130 4.00 -1.90 3.43
C TYR A 130 3.23 -2.93 2.60
N HIS A 131 3.86 -4.04 2.21
CA HIS A 131 3.21 -5.10 1.43
C HIS A 131 3.05 -6.34 2.28
N MET A 132 1.85 -6.88 2.33
CA MET A 132 1.58 -8.20 2.91
C MET A 132 0.87 -9.07 1.88
N ILE A 133 1.35 -10.29 1.71
CA ILE A 133 0.70 -11.32 0.92
C ILE A 133 0.03 -12.24 1.94
N VAL A 134 -1.30 -12.34 1.84
CA VAL A 134 -2.10 -13.18 2.74
C VAL A 134 -2.85 -14.25 1.94
N SER A 135 -3.25 -15.31 2.62
CA SER A 135 -4.14 -16.36 2.12
C SER A 135 -5.41 -16.35 2.94
N ILE A 136 -6.56 -16.45 2.27
CA ILE A 136 -7.89 -16.49 2.88
C ILE A 136 -8.65 -17.68 2.29
N PRO A 137 -9.31 -18.51 3.11
CA PRO A 137 -10.08 -19.65 2.62
C PRO A 137 -11.38 -19.18 1.96
N ILE A 138 -11.56 -19.51 0.68
CA ILE A 138 -12.79 -19.22 -0.07
C ILE A 138 -13.68 -20.44 -0.11
N PHE A 139 -14.89 -20.31 0.44
CA PHE A 139 -15.88 -21.37 0.47
C PHE A 139 -16.76 -21.31 -0.80
N LEU A 140 -16.63 -22.33 -1.64
CA LEU A 140 -17.51 -22.58 -2.79
C LEU A 140 -18.59 -23.59 -2.40
N SER A 141 -19.44 -23.98 -3.36
CA SER A 141 -20.53 -24.94 -3.12
C SER A 141 -20.04 -26.28 -2.57
N ASP A 142 -18.95 -26.80 -3.12
CA ASP A 142 -18.47 -28.17 -2.84
C ASP A 142 -17.03 -28.20 -2.29
N ASP A 143 -16.30 -27.08 -2.34
CA ASP A 143 -14.88 -27.01 -2.02
C ASP A 143 -14.52 -25.77 -1.21
N MET A 144 -13.40 -25.85 -0.47
CA MET A 144 -12.76 -24.71 0.18
C MET A 144 -11.36 -24.51 -0.40
N ILE A 145 -11.09 -23.34 -0.96
CA ILE A 145 -9.81 -23.05 -1.65
C ILE A 145 -9.13 -21.83 -1.03
N ASP A 146 -7.95 -22.03 -0.49
CA ASP A 146 -7.06 -20.97 -0.02
C ASP A 146 -6.59 -20.08 -1.18
N THR A 147 -7.01 -18.83 -1.18
CA THR A 147 -6.74 -17.89 -2.26
C THR A 147 -5.85 -16.73 -1.77
N LYS A 148 -4.82 -16.42 -2.56
CA LYS A 148 -3.85 -15.36 -2.24
C LYS A 148 -4.39 -13.98 -2.62
N VAL A 149 -4.12 -13.00 -1.77
CA VAL A 149 -4.29 -11.57 -2.06
C VAL A 149 -3.08 -10.77 -1.57
N GLU A 150 -2.60 -9.85 -2.39
CA GLU A 150 -1.59 -8.86 -1.99
C GLU A 150 -2.28 -7.60 -1.46
N ILE A 151 -2.02 -7.25 -0.21
CA ILE A 151 -2.49 -6.02 0.43
C ILE A 151 -1.29 -5.05 0.49
N GLN A 152 -1.48 -3.87 -0.10
CA GLN A 152 -0.52 -2.77 -0.07
C GLN A 152 -1.07 -1.66 0.82
N ILE A 153 -0.38 -1.36 1.91
CA ILE A 153 -0.78 -0.33 2.85
C ILE A 153 0.21 0.85 2.73
N ARG A 154 -0.33 2.06 2.63
CA ARG A 154 0.42 3.29 2.31
C ARG A 154 -0.18 4.49 3.02
N THR A 155 0.61 5.53 3.22
CA THR A 155 0.06 6.87 3.47
C THR A 155 -0.37 7.54 2.17
N ILE A 156 -1.11 8.64 2.28
CA ILE A 156 -1.46 9.49 1.14
C ILE A 156 -0.20 9.93 0.39
N ALA A 157 0.84 10.33 1.13
CA ALA A 157 2.11 10.82 0.59
C ALA A 157 2.83 9.73 -0.22
N MET A 158 2.93 8.51 0.33
CA MET A 158 3.51 7.36 -0.35
C MET A 158 2.74 6.99 -1.63
N ASP A 159 1.41 7.03 -1.59
CA ASP A 159 0.61 6.67 -2.76
C ASP A 159 0.67 7.70 -3.87
N PHE A 160 0.72 8.98 -3.52
CA PHE A 160 0.94 10.07 -4.47
C PHE A 160 2.25 9.88 -5.23
N TRP A 161 3.37 9.70 -4.52
CA TRP A 161 4.68 9.48 -5.14
C TRP A 161 4.69 8.24 -6.03
N ALA A 162 4.24 7.09 -5.49
CA ALA A 162 4.29 5.82 -6.21
C ALA A 162 3.37 5.81 -7.45
N SER A 163 2.27 6.56 -7.43
CA SER A 163 1.37 6.69 -8.57
C SER A 163 1.98 7.53 -9.69
N LEU A 164 2.73 8.58 -9.36
CA LEU A 164 3.46 9.39 -10.32
C LEU A 164 4.67 8.65 -10.91
N GLU A 165 5.50 8.04 -10.05
CA GLU A 165 6.65 7.24 -10.46
C GLU A 165 6.23 6.17 -11.45
N HIS A 166 5.18 5.41 -11.14
CA HIS A 166 4.70 4.34 -12.01
C HIS A 166 4.22 4.86 -13.37
N LYS A 167 3.52 6.00 -13.41
CA LYS A 167 3.06 6.62 -14.67
C LYS A 167 4.24 7.06 -15.53
N ILE A 168 5.26 7.66 -14.91
CA ILE A 168 6.48 8.13 -15.59
C ILE A 168 7.27 6.94 -16.14
N TYR A 169 7.56 5.95 -15.30
CA TYR A 169 8.27 4.74 -15.71
C TYR A 169 7.57 3.99 -16.85
N TYR A 170 6.24 3.94 -16.81
CA TYR A 170 5.45 3.30 -17.86
C TYR A 170 5.56 4.05 -19.20
N LYS A 171 5.53 5.40 -19.19
CA LYS A 171 5.72 6.20 -20.41
C LYS A 171 7.09 5.97 -21.07
N PHE A 172 8.11 5.68 -20.28
CA PHE A 172 9.45 5.40 -20.78
C PHE A 172 9.72 3.91 -21.04
N GLU A 173 8.71 3.04 -20.98
CA GLU A 173 8.86 1.58 -21.09
C GLU A 173 9.94 0.99 -20.15
N GLY A 174 10.14 1.61 -18.99
CA GLY A 174 11.18 1.23 -18.03
C GLY A 174 12.57 1.84 -18.30
N LYS A 175 12.77 2.60 -19.37
CA LYS A 175 14.03 3.26 -19.77
C LYS A 175 14.05 4.75 -19.47
N ALA A 176 13.50 5.16 -18.33
CA ALA A 176 13.57 6.56 -17.91
C ALA A 176 15.05 7.03 -17.81
N PRO A 177 15.42 8.20 -18.38
CA PRO A 177 16.74 8.82 -18.24
C PRO A 177 17.18 8.92 -16.78
N GLU A 178 18.50 8.87 -16.54
CA GLU A 178 19.10 8.86 -15.20
C GLU A 178 18.70 10.10 -14.39
N GLY A 179 18.77 11.30 -14.97
CA GLY A 179 18.37 12.54 -14.29
C GLY A 179 16.93 12.53 -13.78
N ILE A 180 15.98 11.94 -14.52
CA ILE A 180 14.58 11.83 -14.07
C ILE A 180 14.46 10.86 -12.88
N ARG A 181 15.28 9.80 -12.85
CA ARG A 181 15.28 8.85 -11.73
C ARG A 181 15.83 9.50 -10.45
N ASP A 182 16.85 10.32 -10.59
CA ASP A 182 17.42 11.07 -9.47
C ASP A 182 16.42 12.10 -8.93
N GLU A 183 15.77 12.87 -9.79
CA GLU A 183 14.70 13.80 -9.40
C GLU A 183 13.53 13.08 -8.70
N LEU A 184 13.11 11.91 -9.20
CA LEU A 184 12.06 11.12 -8.55
C LEU A 184 12.49 10.64 -7.17
N LYS A 185 13.77 10.26 -7.02
CA LYS A 185 14.31 9.83 -5.73
C LYS A 185 14.40 10.99 -4.74
N GLU A 186 14.79 12.19 -5.19
CA GLU A 186 14.75 13.40 -4.37
C GLU A 186 13.32 13.76 -3.94
N CYS A 187 12.36 13.69 -4.87
CA CYS A 187 10.95 13.84 -4.55
C CYS A 187 10.49 12.84 -3.48
N ALA A 188 10.98 11.59 -3.52
CA ALA A 188 10.63 10.59 -2.51
C ALA A 188 11.13 11.00 -1.12
N GLN A 189 12.33 11.58 -1.02
CA GLN A 189 12.90 12.05 0.24
C GLN A 189 12.10 13.24 0.80
N ILE A 190 11.71 14.19 -0.04
CA ILE A 190 10.89 15.34 0.36
C ILE A 190 9.53 14.86 0.89
N ILE A 191 8.89 13.93 0.18
CA ILE A 191 7.59 13.37 0.57
C ILE A 191 7.70 12.59 1.89
N SER A 192 8.77 11.82 2.07
CA SER A 192 9.04 11.11 3.33
C SER A 192 9.17 12.08 4.50
N PHE A 193 9.93 13.17 4.31
CA PHE A 193 10.08 14.21 5.33
C PHE A 193 8.74 14.89 5.66
N LEU A 194 7.94 15.21 4.64
CA LEU A 194 6.62 15.80 4.82
C LEU A 194 5.68 14.88 5.61
N ASP A 195 5.66 13.57 5.28
CA ASP A 195 4.86 12.56 5.97
C ASP A 195 5.23 12.46 7.46
N GLN A 196 6.53 12.44 7.77
CA GLN A 196 7.04 12.43 9.16
C GLN A 196 6.68 13.69 9.93
N LYS A 197 6.82 14.87 9.29
CA LYS A 197 6.48 16.14 9.92
C LYS A 197 4.97 16.22 10.21
N MET A 198 4.13 15.75 9.31
CA MET A 198 2.68 15.71 9.51
C MET A 198 2.28 14.76 10.65
N LEU A 199 2.97 13.62 10.80
CA LEU A 199 2.79 12.74 11.95
C LEU A 199 3.17 13.42 13.27
N SER A 200 4.32 14.09 13.33
CA SER A 200 4.77 14.83 14.53
C SER A 200 3.74 15.89 14.95
N ILE A 201 3.21 16.66 13.99
CA ILE A 201 2.15 17.64 14.24
C ILE A 201 0.88 16.97 14.79
N ASN A 202 0.50 15.80 14.28
CA ASN A 202 -0.66 15.08 14.79
C ASN A 202 -0.46 14.63 16.26
N GLU A 203 0.73 14.12 16.58
CA GLU A 203 1.09 13.73 17.94
C GLU A 203 1.05 14.94 18.90
N ASP A 204 1.55 16.10 18.46
CA ASP A 204 1.44 17.36 19.21
C ASP A 204 -0.01 17.76 19.46
N VAL A 205 -0.84 17.77 18.42
CA VAL A 205 -2.26 18.12 18.53
C VAL A 205 -2.97 17.20 19.53
N ASN A 206 -2.68 15.90 19.50
CA ASN A 206 -3.25 14.94 20.46
C ASN A 206 -2.80 15.23 21.89
N ARG A 207 -1.50 15.52 22.13
CA ARG A 207 -0.99 15.91 23.45
C ARG A 207 -1.66 17.17 23.99
N TYR A 208 -1.84 18.18 23.14
CA TYR A 208 -2.52 19.42 23.50
C TYR A 208 -3.99 19.19 23.83
N HIS A 209 -4.68 18.33 23.08
CA HIS A 209 -6.08 17.98 23.32
C HIS A 209 -6.29 17.22 24.63
N GLU A 210 -5.41 16.26 24.97
CA GLU A 210 -5.44 15.54 26.25
C GLU A 210 -5.24 16.47 27.45
N ASN A 211 -4.30 17.42 27.34
CA ASN A 211 -4.05 18.44 28.37
C ASN A 211 -5.22 19.43 28.53
N PHE A 212 -5.98 19.69 27.46
CA PHE A 212 -7.11 20.63 27.48
C PHE A 212 -8.34 20.08 28.21
N ASN A 213 -8.57 18.75 28.18
CA ASN A 213 -9.64 18.10 28.95
C ASN A 213 -9.45 18.21 30.49
N GLY A 214 -8.31 18.76 30.95
CA GLY A 214 -8.03 19.14 32.34
C GLY A 214 -8.41 20.58 32.73
N GLY A 215 -9.10 21.35 31.89
CA GLY A 215 -9.73 22.61 32.27
C GLY A 215 -8.80 23.83 32.36
N SER A 216 -8.18 24.23 31.24
CA SER A 216 -7.61 25.58 31.09
C SER A 216 -7.59 25.99 29.61
N THR A 217 -8.03 27.21 29.32
CA THR A 217 -8.04 27.81 27.97
C THR A 217 -6.61 27.98 27.43
N MET A 218 -6.40 27.69 26.15
CA MET A 218 -5.11 27.93 25.48
C MET A 218 -4.70 29.41 25.58
N PRO A 219 -3.47 29.74 26.01
CA PRO A 219 -2.94 31.06 25.77
C PRO A 219 -2.80 31.27 24.26
N SER A 220 -3.23 32.42 23.75
CA SER A 220 -3.20 32.82 22.33
C SER A 220 -1.81 32.80 21.67
N ASN A 221 -0.77 32.52 22.46
CA ASN A 221 0.63 32.41 22.07
C ASN A 221 1.16 31.02 22.44
N VAL A 222 0.65 29.95 21.81
CA VAL A 222 1.42 28.70 21.76
C VAL A 222 2.52 28.93 20.73
N THR A 223 3.69 29.36 21.20
CA THR A 223 4.92 29.19 20.41
C THR A 223 5.03 27.70 20.20
N VAL A 224 4.95 27.23 18.94
CA VAL A 224 5.40 25.89 18.59
C VAL A 224 6.88 25.89 18.96
N TYR A 225 7.21 25.37 20.15
CA TYR A 225 8.60 25.19 20.53
C TYR A 225 9.12 24.17 19.53
N GLU A 226 9.98 24.60 18.59
CA GLU A 226 10.82 23.67 17.85
C GLU A 226 11.58 22.88 18.90
N ASN A 227 11.16 21.64 19.13
CA ASN A 227 11.84 20.80 20.08
C ASN A 227 12.99 20.19 19.29
N GLU A 228 14.17 20.82 19.38
CA GLU A 228 15.37 20.42 18.63
C GLU A 228 15.75 18.93 18.77
N ASN A 229 15.18 18.25 19.77
CA ASN A 229 15.38 16.83 20.06
C ASN A 229 14.31 15.88 19.50
N THR A 230 13.12 16.35 19.08
CA THR A 230 12.03 15.47 18.61
C THR A 230 11.46 15.85 17.25
N ASP A 231 11.58 17.10 16.82
CA ASP A 231 11.10 17.48 15.49
C ASP A 231 12.03 16.93 14.40
N PRO A 232 11.49 16.29 13.36
CA PRO A 232 12.30 15.87 12.23
C PRO A 232 12.94 17.13 11.62
N LYS A 233 14.27 17.25 11.78
CA LYS A 233 15.04 18.32 11.15
C LYS A 233 15.06 18.09 9.65
N VAL A 234 14.85 19.17 8.89
CA VAL A 234 15.02 19.15 7.43
C VAL A 234 16.42 18.61 7.14
N PRO A 235 16.57 17.44 6.48
CA PRO A 235 17.87 16.92 6.09
C PRO A 235 18.65 17.98 5.31
N ASP A 236 19.95 18.10 5.55
CA ASP A 236 20.77 19.10 4.84
C ASP A 236 20.72 18.90 3.32
N SER A 237 20.50 17.66 2.85
CA SER A 237 20.26 17.34 1.43
C SER A 237 18.96 17.92 0.87
N LEU A 238 17.95 18.17 1.72
CA LEU A 238 16.70 18.80 1.30
C LEU A 238 16.78 20.33 1.32
N LYS A 239 17.64 20.92 2.16
CA LYS A 239 17.80 22.38 2.26
C LYS A 239 18.19 23.02 0.92
N SER A 240 18.96 22.32 0.09
CA SER A 240 19.33 22.78 -1.26
C SER A 240 18.19 22.73 -2.28
N LEU A 241 17.13 21.96 -2.03
CA LEU A 241 16.03 21.73 -2.97
C LEU A 241 14.87 22.73 -2.84
N PHE A 242 14.73 23.42 -1.71
CA PHE A 242 13.64 24.38 -1.48
C PHE A 242 13.66 25.62 -2.40
N GLY A 243 14.76 25.85 -3.13
CA GLY A 243 14.94 27.01 -4.00
C GLY A 243 14.86 26.73 -5.50
N THR A 244 14.69 25.49 -5.94
CA THR A 244 14.78 25.09 -7.37
C THR A 244 13.43 24.66 -7.93
N ILE A 245 12.36 25.38 -7.61
CA ILE A 245 11.12 25.25 -8.39
C ILE A 245 11.31 26.10 -9.64
N VAL A 246 11.44 25.46 -10.80
CA VAL A 246 11.44 26.17 -12.09
C VAL A 246 10.08 26.83 -12.23
N THR A 247 10.04 28.13 -12.01
CA THR A 247 8.90 28.98 -12.34
C THR A 247 9.02 29.32 -13.83
N GLU A 248 8.20 28.70 -14.67
CA GLU A 248 7.85 29.25 -16.00
C GLU A 248 6.56 30.08 -15.89
#